data_AF-A0A0F9U0L0-F1
#
_entry.id   AF-A0A0F9U0L0-F1
#
_cell.length_a   1.000
_cell.length_b   1.000
_cell.length_c   1.000
_cell.angle_alpha   90.00
_cell.angle_beta   90.00
_cell.angle_gamma   90.00
#
_symmetry.space_group_name_H-M   'P 1'
#
loop_
_entity.id
_entity.type
_entity.pdbx_description
1 polymer ?
#
loop_
_entity_poly.entity_id
_entity_poly.type
_entity_poly.pdbx_seq_one_letter_code
_entity_poly.pdbx_strand_id
1 'polypeptide(L)'
;MKTKEAVLEAVRNGRESQCLDGRDYARLVLFFESDQWEPFGFALPGEETCTLKPWAREELLAQLESDLNFGIEKAEGQRGISASLMYEVVKMWLWILDDPLQHHDNYHGYGLPFFEEIQTKYFAVEATRNGGEVQ
;
A
#
# COMPACT_ATOMS: atom_id res chain seq x y z
N MET A 1 -5.47 12.03 3.22
CA MET A 1 -5.10 11.41 1.94
C MET A 1 -4.66 12.49 0.99
N LYS A 2 -3.45 12.32 0.44
CA LYS A 2 -2.84 13.22 -0.52
C LYS A 2 -3.61 13.20 -1.84
N THR A 3 -3.57 14.32 -2.56
CA THR A 3 -4.05 14.35 -3.94
C THR A 3 -3.07 13.64 -4.86
N LYS A 4 -3.54 13.22 -6.04
CA LYS A 4 -2.70 12.61 -7.08
C LYS A 4 -1.54 13.54 -7.45
N GLU A 5 -1.80 14.83 -7.55
CA GLU A 5 -0.83 15.88 -7.87
C GLU A 5 0.22 16.03 -6.77
N ALA A 6 -0.20 16.04 -5.49
CA ALA A 6 0.73 16.14 -4.37
C ALA A 6 1.67 14.94 -4.29
N VAL A 7 1.20 13.74 -4.65
CA VAL A 7 2.03 12.53 -4.73
C VAL A 7 3.03 12.63 -5.88
N LEU A 8 2.58 13.00 -7.07
CA LEU A 8 3.46 13.16 -8.23
C LEU A 8 4.53 14.23 -7.98
N GLU A 9 4.15 15.35 -7.37
CA GLU A 9 5.06 16.43 -7.06
C GLU A 9 6.10 16.01 -6.00
N ALA A 10 5.71 15.22 -5.01
CA ALA A 10 6.65 14.67 -4.04
C ALA A 10 7.69 13.74 -4.71
N VAL A 11 7.26 12.90 -5.66
CA VAL A 11 8.17 12.01 -6.41
C VAL A 11 9.12 12.82 -7.29
N ARG A 12 8.60 13.81 -8.04
CA ARG A 12 9.42 14.74 -8.84
C ARG A 12 10.46 15.51 -8.01
N ASN A 13 10.10 15.83 -6.76
CA ASN A 13 10.99 16.52 -5.81
C ASN A 13 11.88 15.58 -5.00
N GLY A 14 12.08 14.34 -5.46
CA GLY A 14 13.11 13.43 -4.93
C GLY A 14 12.62 12.46 -3.86
N ARG A 15 11.31 12.27 -3.69
CA ARG A 15 10.84 11.10 -2.93
C ARG A 15 11.17 9.84 -3.72
N GLU A 16 12.00 8.98 -3.14
CA GLU A 16 12.39 7.71 -3.73
C GLU A 16 11.51 6.54 -3.23
N SER A 17 11.46 5.48 -4.04
CA SER A 17 10.96 4.18 -3.60
C SER A 17 11.73 3.72 -2.36
N GLN A 18 11.03 3.13 -1.39
CA GLN A 18 11.67 2.52 -0.22
C GLN A 18 11.85 1.00 -0.38
N CYS A 19 11.29 0.42 -1.45
CA CYS A 19 11.48 -0.97 -1.79
C CYS A 19 12.75 -1.14 -2.64
N LEU A 20 13.63 -2.09 -2.26
CA LEU A 20 14.85 -2.39 -3.01
C LEU A 20 14.59 -2.72 -4.49
N ASP A 21 13.42 -3.28 -4.81
CA ASP A 21 13.03 -3.68 -6.16
C ASP A 21 11.96 -2.76 -6.79
N GLY A 22 11.70 -1.59 -6.21
CA GLY A 22 10.77 -0.60 -6.76
C GLY A 22 9.29 -1.03 -6.74
N ARG A 23 8.96 -2.11 -6.02
CA ARG A 23 7.61 -2.71 -6.10
C ARG A 23 6.49 -1.86 -5.48
N ASP A 24 6.82 -0.92 -4.61
CA ASP A 24 5.91 0.11 -4.10
C ASP A 24 5.50 1.05 -5.25
N TYR A 25 6.47 1.58 -5.99
CA TYR A 25 6.21 2.45 -7.14
C TYR A 25 5.55 1.70 -8.28
N ALA A 26 5.91 0.44 -8.53
CA ALA A 26 5.23 -0.39 -9.53
C ALA A 26 3.71 -0.53 -9.27
N ARG A 27 3.28 -0.49 -8.01
CA ARG A 27 1.85 -0.51 -7.66
C ARG A 27 1.22 0.87 -7.73
N LEU A 28 1.93 1.89 -7.26
CA LEU A 28 1.47 3.27 -7.25
C LEU A 28 1.25 3.81 -8.67
N VAL A 29 2.15 3.48 -9.60
CA VAL A 29 2.15 4.01 -10.95
C VAL A 29 0.88 3.63 -11.74
N LEU A 30 0.18 2.56 -11.33
CA LEU A 30 -1.10 2.13 -11.91
C LEU A 30 -2.24 3.14 -11.71
N PHE A 31 -2.06 4.13 -10.84
CA PHE A 31 -3.01 5.23 -10.63
C PHE A 31 -2.65 6.49 -11.45
N PHE A 32 -1.57 6.44 -12.22
CA PHE A 32 -1.06 7.53 -13.04
C PHE A 32 -1.16 7.19 -14.52
N GLU A 33 -1.42 8.22 -15.33
CA GLU A 33 -1.37 8.06 -16.79
C GLU A 33 0.06 7.69 -17.19
N SER A 34 0.20 6.93 -18.27
CA SER A 34 1.51 6.38 -18.67
C SER A 34 2.57 7.45 -18.92
N ASP A 35 2.18 8.63 -19.39
CA ASP A 35 3.07 9.80 -19.58
C ASP A 35 3.59 10.40 -18.26
N GLN A 36 3.05 9.99 -17.12
CA GLN A 36 3.48 10.41 -15.78
C GLN A 36 4.37 9.37 -15.07
N TRP A 37 4.76 8.29 -15.75
CA TRP A 37 5.48 7.15 -15.15
C TRP A 37 6.99 7.40 -14.96
N GLU A 38 7.58 8.28 -15.77
CA GLU A 38 9.02 8.54 -15.79
C GLU A 38 9.58 9.00 -14.43
N PRO A 39 8.94 9.91 -13.67
CA PRO A 39 9.38 10.26 -12.32
C PRO A 39 9.45 9.08 -11.34
N PHE A 40 8.67 8.02 -11.57
CA PHE A 40 8.67 6.80 -10.75
C PHE A 40 9.74 5.79 -11.19
N GLY A 41 10.51 6.08 -12.24
CA GLY A 41 11.52 5.18 -12.80
C GLY A 41 10.95 4.16 -13.80
N PHE A 42 9.73 4.37 -14.31
CA PHE A 42 9.09 3.48 -15.28
C PHE A 42 9.00 4.17 -16.65
N ALA A 43 9.24 3.40 -17.71
CA ALA A 43 9.05 3.87 -19.07
C ALA A 43 7.58 3.70 -19.50
N LEU A 44 7.16 4.50 -20.48
CA LEU A 44 5.91 4.28 -21.20
C LEU A 44 5.85 2.81 -21.65
N PRO A 45 4.79 2.06 -21.33
CA PRO A 45 4.60 0.77 -21.97
C PRO A 45 4.49 1.03 -23.49
N GLY A 46 5.01 0.09 -24.29
CA GLY A 46 4.93 0.18 -25.75
C GLY A 46 3.48 0.07 -26.23
N GLU A 47 3.14 -1.00 -26.95
CA GLU A 47 1.74 -1.28 -27.34
C GLU A 47 0.91 -1.88 -26.19
N GLU A 48 1.52 -2.16 -25.03
CA GLU A 48 0.83 -2.76 -23.90
C GLU A 48 -0.01 -1.73 -23.13
N THR A 49 -1.32 -2.00 -23.04
CA THR A 49 -2.23 -1.20 -22.23
C THR A 49 -2.18 -1.66 -20.78
N CYS A 50 -1.78 -0.77 -19.87
CA CYS A 50 -1.99 -0.98 -18.44
C CYS A 50 -3.34 -0.38 -18.03
N THR A 51 -4.14 -1.12 -17.25
CA THR A 51 -5.43 -0.59 -16.76
C THR A 51 -5.18 0.46 -15.68
N LEU A 52 -5.45 1.72 -16.02
CA LEU A 52 -5.43 2.82 -15.08
C LEU A 52 -6.46 2.61 -13.98
N LYS A 53 -6.03 2.72 -12.73
CA LYS A 53 -6.89 2.70 -11.55
C LYS A 53 -7.37 4.10 -11.20
N PRO A 54 -8.65 4.28 -10.81
CA PRO A 54 -9.14 5.57 -10.34
C PRO A 54 -8.41 6.05 -9.08
N TRP A 55 -8.08 7.33 -9.02
CA TRP A 55 -7.60 7.96 -7.78
C TRP A 55 -8.77 8.20 -6.82
N ALA A 56 -9.26 7.13 -6.20
CA ALA A 56 -10.33 7.13 -5.23
C ALA A 56 -9.88 6.45 -3.94
N ARG A 57 -10.44 6.89 -2.81
CA ARG A 57 -10.06 6.35 -1.50
C ARG A 57 -10.35 4.85 -1.43
N GLU A 58 -11.48 4.43 -1.95
CA GLU A 58 -11.97 3.05 -1.94
C GLU A 58 -11.03 2.15 -2.76
N GLU A 59 -10.56 2.62 -3.91
CA GLU A 59 -9.60 1.91 -4.76
C GLU A 59 -8.21 1.78 -4.11
N LEU A 60 -7.76 2.84 -3.44
CA LEU A 60 -6.51 2.82 -2.67
C LEU A 60 -6.60 1.89 -1.46
N LEU A 61 -7.76 1.86 -0.78
CA LEU A 61 -8.00 0.92 0.33
C LEU A 61 -8.09 -0.52 -0.16
N ALA A 62 -8.72 -0.79 -1.31
CA ALA A 62 -8.75 -2.12 -1.90
C ALA A 62 -7.35 -2.61 -2.29
N GLN A 63 -6.50 -1.73 -2.83
CA GLN A 63 -5.11 -2.06 -3.12
C GLN A 63 -4.30 -2.28 -1.83
N LEU A 64 -4.48 -1.42 -0.82
CA LEU A 64 -3.88 -1.59 0.51
C LEU A 64 -4.28 -2.93 1.13
N GLU A 65 -5.56 -3.31 1.10
CA GLU A 65 -6.05 -4.59 1.64
C GLU A 65 -5.36 -5.78 0.96
N SER A 66 -5.28 -5.75 -0.38
CA SER A 66 -4.62 -6.81 -1.14
C SER A 66 -3.12 -6.93 -0.78
N ASP A 67 -2.42 -5.80 -0.69
CA ASP A 67 -0.99 -5.77 -0.35
C ASP A 67 -0.73 -6.12 1.11
N LEU A 68 -1.62 -5.72 2.01
CA LEU A 68 -1.58 -6.06 3.44
C LEU A 68 -1.72 -7.56 3.63
N ASN A 69 -2.75 -8.16 3.04
CA ASN A 69 -2.97 -9.61 3.09
C ASN A 69 -1.77 -10.39 2.54
N PHE A 70 -1.19 -9.93 1.43
CA PHE A 70 0.02 -10.54 0.89
C PHE A 70 1.21 -10.37 1.83
N GLY A 71 1.37 -9.21 2.47
CA GLY A 71 2.39 -8.95 3.50
C GLY A 71 2.26 -9.89 4.70
N ILE A 72 1.04 -10.07 5.23
CA ILE A 72 0.74 -11.01 6.31
C ILE A 72 1.12 -12.44 5.90
N GLU A 73 0.71 -12.90 4.72
CA GLU A 73 1.08 -14.22 4.17
C GLU A 73 2.61 -14.39 4.04
N LYS A 74 3.37 -13.32 3.83
CA LYS A 74 4.84 -13.38 3.79
C LYS A 74 5.43 -13.48 5.18
N ALA A 75 4.89 -12.71 6.12
CA ALA A 75 5.36 -12.65 7.49
C ALA A 75 5.07 -13.95 8.26
N GLU A 76 3.86 -14.51 8.14
CA GLU A 76 3.48 -15.81 8.71
C GLU A 76 4.34 -16.95 8.14
N GLY A 77 4.62 -16.89 6.84
CA GLY A 77 5.54 -17.82 6.17
C GLY A 77 7.03 -17.56 6.46
N GLN A 78 7.36 -16.63 7.35
CA GLN A 78 8.73 -16.24 7.71
C GLN A 78 9.63 -15.90 6.51
N ARG A 79 9.03 -15.37 5.43
CA ARG A 79 9.76 -14.96 4.22
C ARG A 79 10.31 -13.55 4.41
N GLY A 80 11.44 -13.45 5.12
CA GLY A 80 12.02 -12.18 5.57
C GLY A 80 12.13 -11.06 4.53
N ILE A 81 12.71 -11.35 3.37
CA ILE A 81 12.88 -10.36 2.28
C ILE A 81 11.52 -9.93 1.72
N SER A 82 10.64 -10.89 1.46
CA SER A 82 9.33 -10.59 0.88
C SER A 82 8.46 -9.80 1.86
N ALA A 83 8.48 -10.16 3.14
CA ALA A 83 7.77 -9.45 4.19
C ALA A 83 8.30 -8.02 4.38
N SER A 84 9.62 -7.80 4.31
CA SER A 84 10.20 -6.46 4.47
C SER A 84 9.85 -5.56 3.29
N LEU A 85 9.82 -6.12 2.08
CA LEU A 85 9.40 -5.35 0.90
C LEU A 85 7.90 -5.00 0.97
N MET A 86 7.04 -5.91 1.45
CA MET A 86 5.62 -5.60 1.65
C MET A 86 5.38 -4.60 2.79
N TYR A 87 6.23 -4.61 3.81
CA TYR A 87 6.20 -3.61 4.87
C TYR A 87 6.39 -2.19 4.33
N GLU A 88 7.35 -1.98 3.43
CA GLU A 88 7.57 -0.69 2.78
C GLU A 88 6.47 -0.32 1.78
N VAL A 89 5.90 -1.30 1.04
CA VAL A 89 4.70 -1.07 0.22
C VAL A 89 3.54 -0.53 1.06
N VAL A 90 3.26 -1.16 2.19
CA VAL A 90 2.17 -0.75 3.07
C VAL A 90 2.42 0.64 3.66
N LYS A 91 3.66 0.96 4.07
CA LYS A 91 4.02 2.32 4.50
C LYS A 91 3.84 3.36 3.39
N MET A 92 4.10 3.02 2.13
CA MET A 92 3.83 3.90 1.00
C MET A 92 2.33 4.19 0.84
N TRP A 93 1.46 3.19 1.02
CA TRP A 93 0.01 3.43 1.04
C TRP A 93 -0.41 4.31 2.21
N LEU A 94 0.13 4.08 3.41
CA LEU A 94 -0.14 4.91 4.58
C LEU A 94 0.31 6.37 4.38
N TRP A 95 1.45 6.59 3.73
CA TRP A 95 1.92 7.92 3.32
C TRP A 95 0.89 8.62 2.42
N ILE A 96 0.34 7.92 1.42
CA ILE A 96 -0.70 8.46 0.55
C ILE A 96 -1.97 8.76 1.36
N LEU A 97 -2.33 7.92 2.33
CA LEU A 97 -3.50 8.11 3.17
C LEU A 97 -3.33 9.23 4.21
N ASP A 98 -2.13 9.81 4.35
CA ASP A 98 -1.71 10.73 5.43
C ASP A 98 -1.80 10.11 6.83
N ASP A 99 -1.46 8.82 6.93
CA ASP A 99 -1.52 8.10 8.19
C ASP A 99 -0.17 8.11 8.93
N PRO A 100 -0.12 8.47 10.23
CA PRO A 100 1.14 8.52 10.99
C PRO A 100 1.81 7.14 11.11
N LEU A 101 1.08 6.03 10.94
CA LEU A 101 1.65 4.69 10.95
C LEU A 101 2.68 4.46 9.81
N GLN A 102 2.72 5.33 8.80
CA GLN A 102 3.78 5.32 7.77
C GLN A 102 5.20 5.40 8.37
N HIS A 103 5.35 5.96 9.58
CA HIS A 103 6.63 6.14 10.26
C HIS A 103 6.97 5.00 11.22
N HIS A 104 6.19 3.91 11.23
CA HIS A 104 6.46 2.75 12.05
C HIS A 104 7.81 2.12 11.67
N ASP A 105 8.69 1.94 12.65
CA ASP A 105 10.07 1.47 12.48
C ASP A 105 10.32 0.08 13.10
N ASN A 106 9.35 -0.45 13.84
CA ASN A 106 9.47 -1.73 14.51
C ASN A 106 9.11 -2.91 13.57
N TYR A 107 10.13 -3.44 12.86
CA TYR A 107 10.01 -4.64 12.04
C TYR A 107 10.15 -5.96 12.85
N HIS A 108 9.75 -5.96 14.11
CA HIS A 108 9.72 -7.19 14.91
C HIS A 108 8.72 -8.21 14.35
N GLY A 109 9.05 -9.50 14.48
CA GLY A 109 8.15 -10.58 14.05
C GLY A 109 7.80 -10.51 12.56
N TYR A 110 8.76 -10.14 11.71
CA TYR A 110 8.55 -9.94 10.27
C TYR A 110 7.50 -8.87 9.91
N GLY A 111 7.26 -7.92 10.83
CA GLY A 111 6.28 -6.85 10.64
C GLY A 111 4.84 -7.22 10.99
N LEU A 112 4.58 -8.41 11.56
CA LEU A 112 3.22 -8.85 11.92
C LEU A 112 2.46 -7.84 12.79
N PRO A 113 3.01 -7.28 13.89
CA PRO A 113 2.26 -6.34 14.72
C PRO A 113 1.81 -5.09 13.94
N PHE A 114 2.63 -4.60 13.02
CA PHE A 114 2.30 -3.48 12.15
C PHE A 114 1.17 -3.84 11.18
N PHE A 115 1.24 -5.01 10.55
CA PHE A 115 0.17 -5.47 9.66
C PHE A 115 -1.17 -5.66 10.40
N GLU A 116 -1.14 -6.24 11.61
CA GLU A 116 -2.33 -6.43 12.45
C GLU A 116 -2.98 -5.10 12.87
N GLU A 117 -2.18 -4.09 13.18
CA GLU A 117 -2.67 -2.75 13.53
C GLU A 117 -3.41 -2.11 12.34
N ILE A 118 -2.86 -2.23 11.13
CA ILE A 118 -3.49 -1.72 9.91
C ILE A 118 -4.76 -2.49 9.58
N GLN A 119 -4.71 -3.82 9.69
CA GLN A 119 -5.88 -4.69 9.49
C GLN A 119 -7.01 -4.26 10.42
N THR A 120 -6.68 -4.01 11.69
CA THR A 120 -7.65 -3.57 12.70
C THR A 120 -8.21 -2.19 12.37
N LYS A 121 -7.35 -1.25 11.98
CA LYS A 121 -7.71 0.15 11.73
C LYS A 121 -8.59 0.36 10.49
N TYR A 122 -8.33 -0.39 9.41
CA TYR A 122 -8.98 -0.15 8.12
C TYR A 122 -10.01 -1.22 7.74
N PHE A 123 -9.89 -2.44 8.27
CA PHE A 123 -10.58 -3.61 7.75
C PHE A 123 -11.19 -4.52 8.83
N ALA A 124 -11.11 -4.16 10.12
CA ALA A 124 -11.88 -4.86 11.14
C ALA A 124 -13.37 -4.63 10.88
N VAL A 125 -14.06 -5.71 10.51
CA VAL A 125 -15.52 -5.75 10.58
C VAL A 125 -15.88 -5.74 12.06
N GLU A 126 -16.64 -4.75 12.54
CA GLU A 126 -17.24 -4.81 13.86
C GLU A 126 -18.08 -6.09 13.96
N ALA A 127 -17.56 -7.12 14.64
CA ALA A 127 -18.27 -8.34 14.97
C ALA A 127 -19.31 -8.11 16.09
N THR A 128 -20.09 -7.03 16.00
CA THR A 128 -21.12 -6.67 16.98
C THR A 128 -22.38 -6.16 16.29
N ARG A 129 -23.17 -7.09 15.76
CA ARG A 129 -24.63 -7.02 15.74
C ARG A 129 -25.20 -8.36 15.31
N ASN A 130 -25.32 -9.28 16.27
CA ASN A 130 -26.37 -10.29 16.40
C ASN A 130 -26.24 -11.01 17.76
N GLY A 131 -26.11 -10.22 18.83
CA GLY A 131 -26.67 -10.62 20.12
C GLY A 131 -28.12 -10.16 20.12
N GLY A 132 -29.01 -10.99 19.55
CA GLY A 132 -30.41 -10.67 19.36
C GLY A 132 -31.26 -11.93 19.58
N GLU A 133 -31.62 -12.11 20.85
CA GLU A 133 -32.82 -12.78 21.37
C GLU A 133 -33.08 -14.23 20.92
N VAL A 134 -32.75 -15.16 21.83
CA VAL A 134 -33.55 -16.37 22.02
C VAL A 134 -34.72 -15.98 22.93
N GLN A 135 -35.93 -15.94 22.37
CA GLN A 135 -37.18 -16.11 23.12
C GLN A 135 -37.80 -17.45 22.69
#